data_AF-A0A820GVH5-F1
#
_entry.id   AF-A0A820GVH5-F1
#
_cell.length_a   1.000
_cell.length_b   1.000
_cell.length_c   1.000
_cell.angle_alpha   90.00
_cell.angle_beta   90.00
_cell.angle_gamma   90.00
#
_symmetry.space_group_name_H-M   'P 1'
#
loop_
_entity.id
_entity.type
_entity.pdbx_description
1 polymer ?
#
loop_
_entity_poly.entity_id
_entity_poly.type
_entity_poly.pdbx_seq_one_letter_code
_entity_poly.pdbx_strand_id
1 'polypeptide(L)'
;IERINHLEWRLKRLENFLGKSDNKKRINETIKDLNEQVVRHANNNNNAKALLNKADEINRLTSSDFQRRLMADRATKLELILADEERIHEITENLSKIDTLARVLNGEDFKEIPKLFASLNKLLIIHNDTKIQHSDFTQELSSFLQNYAAFTLMMDENLQQYKQILNRNQKASAEIQDNPIDDE
;
A
#
# COMPACT_ATOMS: atom_id res chain seq x y z
N ILE A 1 37.68 31.99 31.26
CA ILE A 1 38.80 31.18 31.79
C ILE A 1 38.39 30.50 33.10
N GLU A 2 37.92 31.23 34.12
CA GLU A 2 37.48 30.64 35.40
C GLU A 2 36.40 29.56 35.31
N ARG A 3 35.39 29.76 34.44
CA ARG A 3 34.32 28.78 34.23
C ARG A 3 34.80 27.48 33.59
N ILE A 4 35.82 27.57 32.73
CA ILE A 4 36.44 26.40 32.09
C ILE A 4 37.24 25.63 33.13
N ASN A 5 38.05 26.32 33.94
CA ASN A 5 38.82 25.70 35.03
C ASN A 5 37.91 25.04 36.08
N HIS A 6 36.76 25.63 36.39
CA HIS A 6 35.78 25.03 37.30
C HIS A 6 35.13 23.77 36.71
N LEU A 7 34.83 23.76 35.41
CA LEU A 7 34.30 22.59 34.72
C LEU A 7 35.35 21.48 34.61
N GLU A 8 36.61 21.81 34.32
CA GLU A 8 37.72 20.86 34.29
C GLU A 8 37.97 20.22 35.66
N TRP A 9 37.95 21.01 36.74
CA TRP A 9 38.07 20.48 38.10
C TRP A 9 36.92 19.52 38.44
N ARG A 10 35.70 19.88 38.04
CA ARG A 10 34.51 19.06 38.28
C ARG A 10 34.52 17.78 37.45
N LEU A 11 34.98 17.85 36.19
CA LEU A 11 35.20 16.68 35.33
C LEU A 11 36.23 15.74 35.94
N LYS A 12 37.40 16.26 36.32
CA LYS A 12 38.48 15.48 36.95
C LYS A 12 38.03 14.84 38.26
N ARG A 13 37.21 15.54 39.04
CA ARG A 13 36.60 15.00 40.26
C ARG A 13 35.60 13.88 39.95
N LEU A 14 34.78 14.03 38.92
CA LEU A 14 33.83 12.99 38.47
C LEU A 14 34.54 11.77 37.89
N GLU A 15 35.63 11.97 37.15
CA GLU A 15 36.48 10.89 36.62
C GLU A 15 37.17 10.12 37.74
N ASN A 16 37.64 10.82 38.78
CA ASN A 16 38.23 10.19 39.97
C ASN A 16 37.18 9.47 40.82
N PHE A 17 35.97 10.02 40.96
CA PHE A 17 34.91 9.43 41.77
C PHE A 17 34.25 8.21 41.10
N LEU A 18 34.14 8.21 39.76
CA LEU A 18 33.53 7.12 38.99
C LEU A 18 34.54 6.05 38.54
N GLY A 19 35.85 6.31 38.66
CA GLY A 19 36.92 5.43 38.22
C GLY A 19 36.97 5.21 36.70
N LYS A 20 38.07 4.59 36.23
CA LYS A 20 38.26 4.22 34.81
C LYS A 20 37.06 3.38 34.33
N SER A 21 36.63 3.65 33.08
CA SER A 21 35.41 3.23 32.38
C SER A 21 34.75 1.89 32.76
N ASP A 22 35.52 0.86 33.12
CA ASP A 22 35.02 -0.46 33.51
C ASP A 22 34.21 -0.47 34.82
N ASN A 23 34.50 0.44 35.75
CA ASN A 23 33.71 0.55 36.99
C ASN A 23 32.33 1.17 36.76
N LYS A 24 32.13 1.98 35.71
CA LYS A 24 30.83 2.62 35.42
C LYS A 24 29.76 1.60 35.02
N LYS A 25 30.13 0.63 34.17
CA LYS A 25 29.23 -0.45 33.77
C LYS A 25 28.86 -1.33 34.97
N ARG A 26 29.86 -1.72 35.77
CA ARG A 26 29.67 -2.52 36.98
C ARG A 26 28.83 -1.80 38.04
N ILE A 27 29.04 -0.51 38.26
CA ILE A 27 28.25 0.28 39.21
C ILE A 27 26.80 0.41 38.74
N ASN A 28 26.55 0.69 37.46
CA ASN A 28 25.19 0.76 36.93
C ASN A 28 24.47 -0.60 36.96
N GLU A 29 25.18 -1.69 36.65
CA GLU A 29 24.67 -3.06 36.78
C GLU A 29 24.34 -3.38 38.25
N THR A 30 25.25 -3.04 39.18
CA THR A 30 25.04 -3.25 40.62
C THR A 30 23.87 -2.40 41.15
N ILE A 31 23.75 -1.15 40.72
CA ILE A 31 22.63 -0.27 41.09
C ILE A 31 21.31 -0.80 40.54
N LYS A 32 21.32 -1.31 39.30
CA LYS A 32 20.15 -1.92 38.69
C LYS A 32 19.73 -3.18 39.44
N ASP A 33 20.68 -4.06 39.75
CA ASP A 33 20.43 -5.30 40.50
C ASP A 33 19.92 -5.00 41.93
N LEU A 34 20.50 -4.01 42.60
CA LEU A 34 20.04 -3.56 43.91
C LEU A 34 18.63 -2.96 43.84
N ASN A 35 18.34 -2.17 42.82
CA ASN A 35 17.01 -1.60 42.62
C ASN A 35 15.97 -2.69 42.35
N GLU A 36 16.31 -3.69 41.53
CA GLU A 36 15.45 -4.85 41.29
C GLU A 36 15.20 -5.67 42.58
N GLN A 37 16.23 -5.86 43.41
CA GLN A 37 16.09 -6.50 44.72
C GLN A 37 15.19 -5.69 45.64
N VAL A 38 15.37 -4.37 45.72
CA VAL A 38 14.53 -3.48 46.53
C VAL A 38 13.07 -3.53 46.08
N VAL A 39 12.80 -3.51 44.77
CA VAL A 39 11.44 -3.62 44.22
C VAL A 39 10.82 -4.99 44.53
N ARG A 40 11.59 -6.08 44.43
CA ARG A 40 11.13 -7.44 44.79
C ARG A 40 10.79 -7.55 46.28
N HIS A 41 11.67 -7.04 47.15
CA HIS A 41 11.44 -7.01 48.60
C HIS A 41 10.28 -6.10 48.99
N ALA A 42 10.13 -4.96 48.31
CA ALA A 42 9.01 -4.05 48.50
C ALA A 42 7.68 -4.69 48.09
N ASN A 43 7.63 -5.41 46.97
CA ASN A 43 6.40 -6.07 46.51
C ASN A 43 5.92 -7.20 47.44
N ASN A 44 6.81 -7.84 48.19
CA ASN A 44 6.47 -8.88 49.17
C ASN A 44 6.02 -8.33 50.54
N ASN A 45 6.20 -7.02 50.79
CA ASN A 45 5.81 -6.37 52.02
C ASN A 45 4.91 -5.16 51.72
N ASN A 46 3.62 -5.28 51.99
CA ASN A 46 2.62 -4.24 51.69
C ASN A 46 3.00 -2.84 52.24
N ASN A 47 3.67 -2.77 53.40
CA ASN A 47 4.13 -1.51 53.97
C ASN A 47 5.32 -0.92 53.19
N ALA A 48 6.26 -1.77 52.76
CA ALA A 48 7.39 -1.34 51.93
C ALA A 48 6.94 -0.91 50.54
N LYS A 49 5.95 -1.60 49.94
CA LYS A 49 5.30 -1.18 48.69
C LYS A 49 4.62 0.18 48.82
N ALA A 50 3.87 0.39 49.90
CA ALA A 50 3.21 1.67 50.16
C ALA A 50 4.22 2.81 50.34
N LEU A 51 5.35 2.56 51.01
CA LEU A 51 6.43 3.54 51.17
C LEU A 51 7.15 3.83 49.84
N LEU A 52 7.38 2.82 49.00
CA LEU A 52 8.02 3.01 47.69
C LEU A 52 7.11 3.81 46.75
N ASN A 53 5.81 3.51 46.72
CA ASN A 53 4.83 4.29 45.97
C ASN A 53 4.77 5.75 46.45
N LYS A 54 4.80 5.99 47.77
CA LYS A 54 4.86 7.35 48.32
C LYS A 54 6.17 8.05 47.99
N ALA A 55 7.29 7.34 47.98
CA ALA A 55 8.59 7.89 47.59
C ALA A 55 8.60 8.28 46.11
N ASP A 56 8.02 7.47 45.23
CA ASP A 56 7.87 7.77 43.80
C ASP A 56 6.93 8.95 43.56
N GLU A 57 5.83 9.01 44.31
CA GLU A 57 4.91 10.15 44.27
C GLU A 57 5.58 11.44 44.75
N ILE A 58 6.30 11.40 45.87
CA ILE A 58 7.10 12.54 46.36
C ILE A 58 8.16 12.92 45.34
N ASN A 59 8.84 11.97 44.70
CA ASN A 59 9.85 12.25 43.68
C ASN A 59 9.22 12.91 42.43
N ARG A 60 8.03 12.46 42.02
CA ARG A 60 7.27 13.09 40.94
C ARG A 60 6.83 14.51 41.29
N LEU A 61 6.31 14.70 42.50
CA LEU A 61 5.83 16.00 42.99
C LEU A 61 6.96 16.99 43.30
N THR A 62 8.14 16.50 43.71
CA THR A 62 9.33 17.33 43.96
C THR A 62 10.21 17.49 42.71
N SER A 63 9.90 16.79 41.62
CA SER A 63 10.61 16.95 40.36
C SER A 63 10.64 18.42 39.93
N SER A 64 11.81 18.87 39.53
CA SER A 64 12.07 20.28 39.21
C SER A 64 11.15 20.81 38.12
N ASP A 65 10.72 19.95 37.20
CA ASP A 65 9.81 20.30 36.10
C ASP A 65 8.36 20.41 36.56
N PHE A 66 7.92 19.54 37.49
CA PHE A 66 6.58 19.63 38.07
C PHE A 66 6.45 20.87 38.96
N GLN A 67 7.45 21.12 39.82
CA GLN A 67 7.49 22.32 40.66
C GLN A 67 7.56 23.59 39.81
N ARG A 68 8.36 23.61 38.73
CA ARG A 68 8.39 24.77 37.80
C ARG A 68 7.05 25.04 37.12
N ARG A 69 6.32 24.00 36.70
CA ARG A 69 4.99 24.16 36.07
C ARG A 69 3.90 24.55 37.06
N LEU A 70 3.97 24.00 38.28
CA LEU A 70 3.01 24.29 39.36
C LEU A 70 3.20 25.71 39.92
N MET A 71 4.45 26.11 40.13
CA MET A 71 4.84 27.41 40.67
C MET A 71 4.99 28.50 39.59
N ALA A 72 4.74 28.18 38.31
CA ALA A 72 4.72 29.18 37.26
C ALA A 72 3.61 30.19 37.54
N ASP A 73 4.00 31.46 37.71
CA ASP A 73 3.10 32.57 37.86
C ASP A 73 2.22 32.73 36.60
N ARG A 74 1.05 33.36 36.77
CA ARG A 74 0.11 33.66 35.70
C ARG A 74 0.78 34.44 34.57
N ALA A 75 1.72 35.34 34.86
CA ALA A 75 2.48 36.06 33.84
C ALA A 75 3.32 35.10 32.98
N THR A 76 4.05 34.16 33.59
CA THR A 76 4.87 33.17 32.86
C THR A 76 4.02 32.21 32.02
N LYS A 77 2.83 31.84 32.50
CA LYS A 77 1.89 31.02 31.73
C LYS A 77 1.34 31.78 30.51
N LEU A 78 1.08 33.08 30.65
CA LEU A 78 0.67 33.93 29.54
C LEU A 78 1.78 34.09 28.51
N GLU A 79 3.01 34.35 28.94
CA GLU A 79 4.18 34.41 28.04
C GLU A 79 4.39 33.09 27.29
N LEU A 80 4.20 31.95 27.97
CA LEU A 80 4.29 30.63 27.32
C LEU A 80 3.20 30.44 26.26
N ILE A 81 1.95 30.84 26.56
CA ILE A 81 0.84 30.74 25.61
C ILE A 81 1.07 31.66 24.40
N LEU A 82 1.57 32.87 24.63
CA LEU A 82 1.90 33.81 23.56
C LEU A 82 3.09 33.34 22.72
N ALA A 83 4.12 32.77 23.36
CA ALA A 83 5.26 32.19 22.66
C ALA A 83 4.87 30.98 21.79
N ASP A 84 3.85 30.22 22.20
CA ASP A 84 3.31 29.07 21.46
C ASP A 84 2.08 29.41 20.60
N GLU A 85 1.68 30.68 20.49
CA GLU A 85 0.41 31.09 19.85
C GLU A 85 0.31 30.61 18.40
N GLU A 86 1.37 30.83 17.61
CA GLU A 86 1.44 30.40 16.22
C GLU A 86 1.32 28.87 16.09
N ARG A 87 2.00 28.13 16.98
CA ARG A 87 1.93 26.67 17.03
C ARG A 87 0.54 26.17 17.42
N ILE A 88 -0.13 26.83 18.36
CA ILE A 88 -1.52 26.55 18.75
C ILE A 88 -2.45 26.79 17.57
N HIS A 89 -2.24 27.88 16.83
CA HIS A 89 -3.04 28.21 15.65
C HIS A 89 -2.88 27.17 14.53
N GLU A 90 -1.64 26.79 14.22
CA GLU A 90 -1.33 25.74 13.24
C GLU A 90 -1.97 24.40 13.61
N ILE A 91 -1.86 23.98 14.88
CA ILE A 91 -2.49 22.75 15.37
C ILE A 91 -4.01 22.82 15.25
N THR A 92 -4.61 23.98 15.52
CA THR A 92 -6.07 24.17 15.45
C THR A 92 -6.57 24.12 14.00
N GLU A 93 -5.84 24.74 13.07
CA GLU A 93 -6.15 24.69 11.65
C GLU A 93 -6.04 23.26 11.11
N ASN A 94 -4.96 22.56 11.48
CA ASN A 94 -4.76 21.16 11.11
C ASN A 94 -5.86 20.25 11.69
N LEU A 95 -6.29 20.48 12.94
CA LEU A 95 -7.42 19.76 13.52
C LEU A 95 -8.72 20.01 12.76
N SER A 96 -8.98 21.24 12.32
CA SER A 96 -10.15 21.56 11.49
C SER A 96 -10.10 20.84 10.15
N LYS A 97 -8.93 20.81 9.49
CA LYS A 97 -8.71 20.05 8.25
C LYS A 97 -8.88 18.54 8.45
N ILE A 98 -8.45 18.00 9.59
CA ILE A 98 -8.64 16.58 9.92
C ILE A 98 -10.13 16.28 10.15
N ASP A 99 -10.88 17.15 10.83
CA ASP A 99 -12.31 16.95 11.04
C ASP A 99 -13.10 16.96 9.73
N THR A 100 -12.77 17.87 8.80
CA THR A 100 -13.41 17.89 7.47
C THR A 100 -13.11 16.63 6.68
N LEU A 101 -11.85 16.16 6.67
CA LEU A 101 -11.46 14.92 6.01
C LEU A 101 -12.09 13.68 6.66
N ALA A 102 -12.20 13.65 7.99
CA ALA A 102 -12.85 12.55 8.71
C ALA A 102 -14.34 12.43 8.33
N ARG A 103 -15.03 13.55 8.11
CA ARG A 103 -16.42 13.55 7.61
C ARG A 103 -16.52 13.02 6.18
N VAL A 104 -15.56 13.34 5.31
CA VAL A 104 -15.51 12.82 3.94
C VAL A 104 -15.23 11.31 3.93
N LEU A 105 -14.29 10.83 4.75
CA LEU A 105 -13.95 9.41 4.85
C LEU A 105 -15.10 8.57 5.41
N ASN A 106 -15.88 9.13 6.33
CA ASN A 106 -17.10 8.51 6.85
C ASN A 106 -18.32 8.71 5.95
N GLY A 107 -18.14 9.32 4.77
CA GLY A 107 -19.19 9.52 3.78
C GLY A 107 -19.79 8.20 3.31
N GLU A 108 -21.08 8.23 3.00
CA GLU A 108 -21.85 7.04 2.57
C GLU A 108 -21.25 6.39 1.32
N ASP A 109 -20.62 7.16 0.44
CA ASP A 109 -19.98 6.68 -0.78
C ASP A 109 -18.85 5.67 -0.50
N PHE A 110 -18.09 5.83 0.59
CA PHE A 110 -17.03 4.90 0.96
C PHE A 110 -17.56 3.58 1.53
N LYS A 111 -18.80 3.56 2.04
CA LYS A 111 -19.45 2.34 2.51
C LYS A 111 -19.91 1.45 1.37
N GLU A 112 -20.23 2.03 0.21
CA GLU A 112 -20.66 1.27 -0.97
C GLU A 112 -19.48 0.68 -1.77
N ILE A 113 -18.23 1.11 -1.51
CA ILE A 113 -17.02 0.64 -2.22
C ILE A 113 -16.88 -0.89 -2.20
N PRO A 114 -17.01 -1.61 -1.06
CA PRO A 114 -16.86 -3.07 -1.04
C PRO A 114 -17.91 -3.78 -1.91
N LYS A 115 -19.13 -3.24 -1.97
CA LYS A 115 -20.22 -3.77 -2.78
C LYS A 115 -19.99 -3.50 -4.27
N LEU A 116 -19.56 -2.29 -4.62
CA LEU A 116 -19.12 -1.93 -5.98
C LEU A 116 -17.96 -2.81 -6.44
N PHE A 117 -16.98 -3.04 -5.57
CA PHE A 117 -15.84 -3.91 -5.84
C PHE A 117 -16.25 -5.36 -6.08
N ALA A 118 -17.15 -5.90 -5.26
CA ALA A 118 -17.71 -7.23 -5.48
C ALA A 118 -18.47 -7.34 -6.81
N SER A 119 -19.24 -6.31 -7.19
CA SER A 119 -19.93 -6.27 -8.49
C SER A 119 -18.94 -6.15 -9.65
N LEU A 120 -17.89 -5.35 -9.50
CA LEU A 120 -16.86 -5.17 -10.52
C LEU A 120 -16.10 -6.47 -10.77
N ASN A 121 -15.76 -7.21 -9.72
CA ASN A 121 -15.10 -8.51 -9.86
C ASN A 121 -15.97 -9.53 -10.60
N LYS A 122 -17.29 -9.57 -10.32
CA LYS A 122 -18.23 -10.40 -11.08
C LYS A 122 -18.25 -10.00 -12.54
N LEU A 123 -18.31 -8.69 -12.82
CA LEU A 123 -18.30 -8.18 -14.19
C LEU A 123 -16.99 -8.50 -14.92
N LEU A 124 -15.85 -8.44 -14.22
CA LEU A 124 -14.54 -8.74 -14.78
C LEU A 124 -14.42 -10.21 -15.21
N ILE A 125 -14.97 -11.14 -14.43
CA ILE A 125 -15.03 -12.56 -14.80
C ILE A 125 -15.85 -12.73 -16.08
N ILE A 126 -17.07 -12.19 -16.10
CA ILE A 126 -17.97 -12.27 -17.28
C ILE A 126 -17.31 -11.66 -18.52
N HIS A 127 -16.67 -10.51 -18.36
CA HIS A 127 -15.98 -9.84 -19.46
C HIS A 127 -14.83 -10.68 -20.02
N ASN A 128 -14.06 -11.33 -19.15
CA ASN A 128 -12.98 -12.20 -19.60
C ASN A 128 -13.50 -13.42 -20.36
N ASP A 129 -14.56 -14.07 -19.85
CA ASP A 129 -15.20 -15.20 -20.53
C ASP A 129 -15.77 -14.79 -21.89
N THR A 130 -16.44 -13.63 -21.94
CA THR A 130 -16.99 -13.06 -23.18
C THR A 130 -15.88 -12.76 -24.19
N LYS A 131 -14.73 -12.25 -23.73
CA LYS A 131 -13.58 -11.96 -24.59
C LYS A 131 -13.00 -13.23 -25.21
N ILE A 132 -12.90 -14.31 -24.43
CA ILE A 132 -12.43 -15.62 -24.93
C ILE A 132 -13.42 -16.15 -25.97
N GLN A 133 -14.72 -16.20 -25.65
CA GLN A 133 -15.75 -16.66 -26.57
C GLN A 133 -15.79 -15.86 -27.87
N HIS A 134 -15.65 -14.53 -27.79
CA HIS A 134 -15.61 -13.67 -28.96
C HIS A 134 -14.37 -13.97 -29.84
N SER A 135 -13.22 -14.21 -29.22
CA SER A 135 -12.00 -14.58 -29.94
C SER A 135 -12.18 -15.90 -30.69
N ASP A 136 -12.68 -16.94 -30.01
CA ASP A 136 -12.90 -18.27 -30.59
C ASP A 136 -13.91 -18.20 -31.74
N PHE A 137 -15.03 -17.51 -31.53
CA PHE A 137 -16.05 -17.32 -32.56
C PHE A 137 -15.51 -16.56 -33.79
N THR A 138 -14.69 -15.53 -33.56
CA THR A 138 -14.07 -14.76 -34.65
C THR A 138 -13.12 -15.64 -35.46
N GLN A 139 -12.34 -16.50 -34.79
CA GLN A 139 -11.42 -17.42 -35.45
C GLN A 139 -12.17 -18.49 -36.26
N GLU A 140 -13.25 -19.05 -35.72
CA GLU A 140 -14.11 -20.00 -36.41
C GLU A 140 -14.75 -19.36 -37.64
N LEU A 141 -15.32 -18.16 -37.50
CA LEU A 141 -15.93 -17.42 -38.60
C LEU A 141 -14.91 -17.09 -39.70
N SER A 142 -13.71 -16.65 -39.33
CA SER A 142 -12.63 -16.39 -40.29
C SER A 142 -12.26 -17.66 -41.06
N SER A 143 -12.15 -18.79 -40.38
CA SER A 143 -11.82 -20.08 -41.01
C SER A 143 -12.95 -20.53 -41.94
N PHE A 144 -14.20 -20.37 -41.52
CA PHE A 144 -15.38 -20.66 -42.35
C PHE A 144 -15.40 -19.79 -43.62
N LEU A 145 -15.15 -18.49 -43.50
CA LEU A 145 -15.10 -17.57 -44.63
C LEU A 145 -13.97 -17.91 -45.61
N GLN A 146 -12.80 -18.31 -45.11
CA GLN A 146 -11.70 -18.79 -45.95
C GLN A 146 -12.07 -20.06 -46.70
N ASN A 147 -12.69 -21.03 -46.03
CA ASN A 147 -13.15 -22.27 -46.66
C ASN A 147 -14.23 -21.99 -47.73
N TYR A 148 -15.17 -21.09 -47.45
CA TYR A 148 -16.20 -20.69 -48.40
C TYR A 148 -15.61 -20.01 -49.64
N ALA A 149 -14.64 -19.10 -49.45
CA ALA A 149 -13.93 -18.46 -50.56
C ALA A 149 -13.17 -19.50 -51.41
N ALA A 150 -12.45 -20.43 -50.78
CA ALA A 150 -11.75 -21.50 -51.47
C ALA A 150 -12.71 -22.42 -52.26
N PHE A 151 -13.83 -22.79 -51.66
CA PHE A 151 -14.87 -23.58 -52.33
C PHE A 151 -15.45 -22.86 -53.55
N THR A 152 -15.70 -21.56 -53.43
CA THR A 152 -16.25 -20.75 -54.52
C THR A 152 -15.27 -20.66 -55.70
N LEU A 153 -13.98 -20.48 -55.42
CA LEU A 153 -12.92 -20.49 -56.45
C LEU A 153 -12.85 -21.85 -57.15
N MET A 154 -12.83 -22.95 -56.40
CA MET A 154 -12.82 -24.29 -56.96
C MET A 154 -14.06 -24.55 -57.84
N MET A 155 -15.23 -24.06 -57.44
CA MET A 155 -16.43 -24.17 -58.27
C MET A 155 -16.34 -23.35 -59.56
N ASP A 156 -15.81 -22.14 -59.50
CA ASP A 156 -15.61 -21.33 -60.71
C ASP A 156 -14.63 -22.02 -61.68
N GLU A 157 -13.51 -22.56 -61.17
CA GLU A 157 -12.56 -23.33 -61.97
C GLU A 157 -13.22 -24.55 -62.62
N ASN A 158 -14.00 -25.33 -61.86
CA ASN A 158 -14.74 -26.48 -62.40
C ASN A 158 -15.74 -26.05 -63.49
N LEU A 159 -16.49 -24.97 -63.28
CA LEU A 159 -17.42 -24.45 -64.28
C LEU A 159 -16.70 -24.00 -65.56
N GLN A 160 -15.53 -23.37 -65.43
CA GLN A 160 -14.70 -23.01 -66.58
C GLN A 160 -14.21 -24.26 -67.33
N GLN A 161 -13.76 -25.30 -66.61
CA GLN A 161 -13.36 -26.57 -67.22
C GLN A 161 -14.52 -27.23 -67.98
N TYR A 162 -15.72 -27.29 -67.37
CA TYR A 162 -16.91 -27.81 -68.04
C TYR A 162 -17.27 -27.03 -69.30
N LYS A 163 -17.20 -25.69 -69.26
CA LYS A 163 -17.41 -24.85 -70.45
C LYS A 163 -16.41 -25.16 -71.55
N GLN A 164 -15.13 -25.37 -71.21
CA GLN A 164 -14.10 -25.74 -72.18
C GLN A 164 -14.38 -27.10 -72.82
N ILE A 165 -14.76 -28.11 -72.03
CA ILE A 165 -15.12 -29.44 -72.53
C ILE A 165 -16.34 -29.35 -73.46
N LEU A 166 -17.38 -28.61 -73.06
CA LEU A 166 -18.58 -28.42 -73.88
C LEU A 166 -18.25 -27.78 -75.23
N ASN A 167 -17.43 -26.73 -75.23
CA ASN A 167 -17.00 -26.06 -76.46
C ASN A 167 -16.18 -27.00 -77.37
N ARG A 168 -15.32 -27.85 -76.80
CA ARG A 168 -14.57 -28.85 -77.58
C ARG A 168 -15.50 -29.88 -78.22
N ASN A 169 -16.47 -30.38 -77.46
CA ASN A 169 -17.46 -31.34 -77.96
C ASN A 169 -18.33 -30.72 -79.07
N GLN A 170 -18.77 -29.47 -78.91
CA GLN A 170 -19.53 -28.77 -79.95
C GLN A 170 -18.74 -28.58 -81.24
N LYS A 171 -17.47 -28.21 -81.15
CA LYS A 171 -16.58 -28.10 -82.33
C LYS A 171 -16.42 -29.45 -83.04
N ALA A 172 -16.14 -30.51 -82.28
CA ALA A 172 -16.02 -31.86 -82.84
C ALA A 172 -17.32 -32.34 -83.50
N SER A 173 -18.48 -32.05 -82.93
CA SER A 173 -19.77 -32.36 -83.55
C SER A 173 -20.04 -31.56 -84.82
N ALA A 174 -19.63 -30.29 -84.88
CA ALA A 174 -19.77 -29.47 -86.08
C ALA A 174 -18.87 -29.98 -87.23
N GLU A 175 -17.63 -30.38 -86.92
CA GLU A 175 -16.70 -30.97 -87.90
C GLU A 175 -17.20 -32.29 -88.50
N ILE A 176 -17.97 -33.08 -87.72
CA ILE A 176 -18.63 -34.31 -88.22
C ILE A 176 -19.81 -33.98 -89.15
N GLN A 177 -20.42 -32.81 -88.99
CA GLN A 177 -21.60 -32.40 -89.76
C GLN A 177 -21.24 -31.68 -91.08
N ASP A 178 -20.07 -31.03 -91.14
CA ASP A 178 -19.51 -30.39 -92.34
C ASP A 178 -18.73 -31.36 -93.26
N ASN A 179 -18.52 -32.61 -92.84
CA ASN A 179 -17.92 -33.66 -93.65
C ASN A 179 -18.84 -34.88 -93.66
N PRO A 180 -19.97 -34.86 -94.39
CA PRO A 180 -20.77 -36.05 -94.55
C PRO A 180 -19.87 -37.11 -95.19
N ILE A 181 -19.84 -38.29 -94.58
CA ILE A 181 -19.21 -39.45 -95.21
C ILE A 181 -19.91 -39.60 -96.56
N ASP A 182 -19.19 -39.31 -97.64
CA ASP A 182 -19.56 -39.72 -99.00
C ASP A 182 -19.59 -41.25 -98.98
N ASP A 183 -20.78 -41.79 -98.73
CA ASP A 183 -21.09 -43.19 -99.03
C ASP A 183 -21.21 -43.31 -100.56
N GLU A 184 -20.10 -43.67 -101.22
CA GLU A 184 -20.07 -44.40 -102.50
C GLU A 184 -19.23 -45.67 -102.37
#